data_AF-A0AA50HXZ4-F1
#
_entry.id   AF-A0AA50HXZ4-F1
#
_cell.length_a   1.000
_cell.length_b   1.000
_cell.length_c   1.000
_cell.angle_alpha   90.00
_cell.angle_beta   90.00
_cell.angle_gamma   90.00
#
_symmetry.space_group_name_H-M   'P 1'
#
loop_
_entity.id
_entity.type
_entity.pdbx_description
1 polymer ?
#
loop_
_entity_poly.entity_id
_entity_poly.type
_entity_poly.pdbx_seq_one_letter_code
_entity_poly.pdbx_strand_id
1 'polypeptide(L)' 'MGEFAQILQQLGAVNALNLDGGSSTSLALGGQLLDRSPVTAAWVSNAIGVFVR' A
#
# COMPACT_ATOMS: atom_id res chain seq x y z
N MET A 1 -8.94 -5.25 -10.57
CA MET A 1 -8.43 -3.89 -10.89
C MET A 1 -9.54 -2.85 -10.93
N GLY A 2 -10.68 -3.10 -11.60
CA GLY A 2 -11.79 -2.12 -11.69
C GLY A 2 -12.37 -1.68 -10.34
N GLU A 3 -12.62 -2.62 -9.42
CA GLU A 3 -13.12 -2.31 -8.07
C GLU A 3 -12.13 -1.43 -7.28
N PHE A 4 -10.83 -1.72 -7.38
CA PHE A 4 -9.80 -0.91 -6.71
C PHE A 4 -9.71 0.50 -7.30
N ALA A 5 -9.86 0.65 -8.63
CA ALA A 5 -9.94 1.97 -9.25
C ALA A 5 -11.16 2.77 -8.75
N GLN A 6 -12.31 2.11 -8.57
CA GLN A 6 -13.50 2.75 -7.99
C GLN A 6 -13.29 3.16 -6.53
N ILE A 7 -12.62 2.33 -5.73
CA ILE A 7 -12.24 2.69 -4.35
C ILE A 7 -11.35 3.94 -4.36
N LEU A 8 -10.30 3.97 -5.19
CA LEU A 8 -9.40 5.13 -5.29
C LEU A 8 -10.15 6.39 -5.76
N GLN A 9 -11.10 6.25 -6.70
CA GLN A 9 -11.96 7.35 -7.12
C GLN A 9 -12.85 7.86 -5.98
N GLN A 10 -13.45 6.97 -5.18
CA GLN A 10 -14.25 7.34 -4.00
C GLN A 10 -13.42 8.02 -2.90
N LEU A 11 -12.13 7.67 -2.80
CA LEU A 11 -11.16 8.35 -1.93
C LEU A 11 -10.71 9.72 -2.47
N GLY A 12 -11.20 10.13 -3.65
CA GLY A 12 -10.89 11.43 -4.26
C GLY A 12 -9.63 11.44 -5.12
N ALA A 13 -9.07 10.29 -5.48
CA ALA A 13 -7.91 10.23 -6.37
C ALA A 13 -8.30 10.68 -7.79
N VAL A 14 -7.66 11.76 -8.27
CA VAL A 14 -7.77 12.22 -9.66
C VAL A 14 -6.82 11.44 -10.57
N ASN A 15 -5.65 11.07 -10.03
CA ASN A 15 -4.67 10.19 -10.67
C ASN A 15 -4.36 9.05 -9.71
N ALA A 16 -4.23 7.84 -10.25
CA ALA A 16 -3.97 6.63 -9.47
C ALA A 16 -3.03 5.68 -10.23
N LEU A 17 -2.14 5.02 -9.49
CA LEU A 17 -1.23 3.99 -10.00
C LEU A 17 -1.36 2.75 -9.12
N ASN A 18 -1.56 1.58 -9.74
CA ASN A 18 -1.54 0.33 -9.02
C ASN A 18 -0.09 -0.10 -8.70
N LEU A 19 0.15 -0.50 -7.45
CA LEU A 19 1.43 -1.07 -6.99
C LEU A 19 1.32 -2.61 -6.90
N ASP A 20 2.38 -3.26 -6.44
CA ASP A 20 2.36 -4.70 -6.23
C ASP A 20 1.35 -5.11 -5.15
N GLY A 21 0.64 -6.22 -5.40
CA GLY A 21 -0.55 -6.63 -4.68
C GLY A 21 -0.34 -7.88 -3.80
N GLY A 22 -1.46 -8.49 -3.38
CA GLY A 22 -1.46 -9.79 -2.71
C GLY A 22 -0.66 -9.81 -1.40
N SER A 23 0.30 -10.72 -1.28
CA SER A 23 1.15 -10.82 -0.09
C SER A 23 2.18 -9.70 0.04
N SER A 24 2.46 -8.95 -1.04
CA SER A 24 3.38 -7.81 -1.04
C SER A 24 2.77 -6.54 -0.43
N THR A 25 1.43 -6.42 -0.44
CA THR A 25 0.75 -5.24 0.10
C THR A 25 1.01 -5.11 1.60
N SER A 26 1.61 -3.99 1.98
CA SER A 26 1.93 -3.63 3.35
C SER A 26 2.03 -2.10 3.49
N LEU A 27 1.53 -1.55 4.60
CA LEU A 27 1.62 -0.13 4.95
C LEU A 27 2.23 0.00 6.34
N ALA A 28 3.39 0.66 6.43
CA ALA A 28 4.09 0.86 7.68
C ALA A 28 4.07 2.34 8.13
N LEU A 29 3.87 2.57 9.43
CA LEU A 29 4.01 3.87 10.08
C LEU A 29 4.75 3.72 11.40
N GLY A 30 5.75 4.56 11.66
CA GLY A 30 6.59 4.44 12.86
C GLY A 30 7.34 3.09 12.96
N GLY A 31 7.58 2.42 11.82
CA GLY A 31 8.26 1.11 11.77
C GLY A 31 7.37 -0.09 12.07
N GLN A 32 6.05 0.06 12.14
CA GLN A 32 5.08 -1.02 12.38
C GLN A 32 4.07 -1.12 11.24
N LEU A 33 3.66 -2.35 10.89
CA LEU A 33 2.59 -2.58 9.91
C LEU A 33 1.23 -2.19 10.48
N LEU A 34 0.45 -1.45 9.70
CA LEU A 34 -0.88 -0.97 10.08
C LEU A 34 -2.02 -1.82 9.50
N ASP A 35 -1.79 -2.44 8.34
CA ASP A 35 -2.83 -3.05 7.52
C ASP A 35 -2.93 -4.57 7.70
N ARG A 36 -1.90 -5.21 8.27
CA ARG A 36 -1.84 -6.67 8.43
C ARG A 36 -0.85 -7.14 9.49
N SER A 37 -0.96 -8.43 9.84
CA SER A 37 0.03 -9.11 10.69
C SER A 37 1.36 -9.35 9.94
N PRO A 38 2.53 -9.11 10.57
CA PRO A 38 3.85 -9.28 9.94
C PRO A 38 4.11 -10.67 9.35
N VAL A 39 3.56 -11.73 9.96
CA VAL A 39 3.76 -13.11 9.48
C VAL A 39 3.12 -13.36 8.11
N THR A 40 2.26 -12.46 7.63
CA THR A 40 1.57 -12.57 6.35
C THR A 40 2.16 -11.67 5.26
N ALA A 41 3.14 -10.82 5.60
CA ALA A 41 3.80 -9.92 4.66
C ALA A 41 4.95 -10.66 3.95
N ALA A 42 4.94 -10.63 2.62
CA ALA A 42 6.03 -11.19 1.82
C ALA A 42 7.21 -10.22 1.71
N TRP A 43 8.38 -10.76 1.38
CA TRP A 43 9.54 -9.93 1.01
C TRP A 43 9.26 -9.16 -0.28
N VAL A 44 9.60 -7.88 -0.29
CA VAL A 44 9.47 -7.00 -1.46
C VAL A 44 10.84 -6.45 -1.87
N SER A 45 11.03 -6.17 -3.15
CA SER A 45 12.31 -5.67 -3.66
C SER A 45 12.51 -4.17 -3.43
N ASN A 46 11.43 -3.41 -3.30
CA ASN A 46 11.45 -1.97 -3.10
C ASN A 46 10.16 -1.49 -2.42
N ALA A 47 10.20 -0.24 -1.93
CA ALA A 47 9.07 0.45 -1.31
C ALA A 47 9.18 1.97 -1.53
N ILE A 48 8.07 2.70 -1.33
CA ILE A 48 8.04 4.16 -1.32
C ILE A 48 8.12 4.64 0.14
N GLY A 49 9.18 5.36 0.49
CA GLY A 49 9.37 5.94 1.83
C GLY A 49 8.95 7.40 1.92
N VAL A 50 8.25 7.77 3.01
CA VAL A 50 7.90 9.16 3.33
C VAL A 50 8.75 9.63 4.51
N PHE A 51 9.42 10.77 4.34
CA PHE A 51 10.31 11.35 5.35
C PHE A 51 9.82 12.74 5.74
N VAL A 52 9.60 12.95 7.04
CA VAL A 52 9.33 14.28 7.60
C VAL A 52 10.67 14.86 8.07
N ARG A 53 10.92 16.12 7.70
CA ARG A 53 12.08 16.89 8.15
C ARG A 53 11.61 18.13 8.89
#